data_AF-A0A9X1DD77-F1
#
_entry.id   AF-A0A9X1DD77-F1
#
_cell.length_a   1.000
_cell.length_b   1.000
_cell.length_c   1.000
_cell.angle_alpha   90.00
_cell.angle_beta   90.00
_cell.angle_gamma   90.00
#
_symmetry.space_group_name_H-M   'P 1'
#
loop_
_entity.id
_entity.type
_entity.pdbx_description
1 polymer ?
#
loop_
_entity_poly.entity_id
_entity_poly.type
_entity_poly.pdbx_seq_one_letter_code
_entity_poly.pdbx_strand_id
1 'polypeptide(L)' 'MTPALVMALVAAAAAICGGIILARPALSEQGIYIQRIAGTMALALSVILALYAWGLHRVGG' A
#
# COMPACT_ATOMS: atom_id res chain seq x y z
N MET A 1 1.62 17.18 12.86
CA MET A 1 1.77 15.90 12.15
C MET A 1 3.07 15.97 11.35
N THR A 2 4.04 15.09 11.59
CA THR A 2 5.30 15.11 10.82
C THR A 2 5.08 14.47 9.45
N PRO A 3 5.82 14.85 8.39
CA PRO A 3 5.65 14.25 7.08
C PRO A 3 5.92 12.73 7.10
N ALA A 4 6.84 12.27 7.96
CA ALA A 4 7.10 10.83 8.16
C ALA A 4 5.87 10.09 8.67
N LEU A 5 5.14 10.66 9.64
CA LEU A 5 3.91 10.07 10.16
C LEU A 5 2.81 10.02 9.10
N VAL A 6 2.67 11.07 8.29
CA VAL A 6 1.70 11.08 7.18
C VAL A 6 1.99 9.94 6.19
N MET A 7 3.25 9.80 5.77
CA MET A 7 3.64 8.74 4.82
C MET A 7 3.45 7.34 5.40
N ALA A 8 3.74 7.13 6.70
CA ALA A 8 3.49 5.86 7.37
C ALA A 8 2.00 5.50 7.43
N LEU A 9 1.12 6.48 7.67
CA LEU A 9 -0.33 6.25 7.68
C LEU A 9 -0.87 5.95 6.28
N VAL A 10 -0.40 6.66 5.25
CA VAL A 10 -0.78 6.36 3.85
C VAL A 10 -0.25 4.99 3.44
N ALA A 11 0.95 4.61 3.86
CA ALA A 11 1.49 3.26 3.65
C ALA A 11 0.59 2.18 4.27
N ALA A 12 0.15 2.38 5.52
CA ALA A 12 -0.75 1.46 6.21
C ALA A 12 -2.11 1.36 5.50
N ALA A 13 -2.69 2.49 5.08
CA ALA A 13 -3.94 2.51 4.33
C ALA A 13 -3.81 1.76 2.99
N ALA A 14 -2.71 1.97 2.26
CA ALA A 14 -2.44 1.26 1.01
C ALA A 14 -2.27 -0.25 1.22
N ALA A 15 -1.62 -0.68 2.30
CA ALA A 15 -1.52 -2.10 2.66
C ALA A 15 -2.89 -2.72 2.93
N ILE A 16 -3.73 -2.05 3.71
CA ILE A 16 -5.10 -2.51 4.01
C ILE A 16 -5.92 -2.60 2.72
N CYS A 17 -5.89 -1.56 1.87
CA CYS A 17 -6.59 -1.58 0.58
C CYS A 17 -6.10 -2.72 -0.32
N GLY A 18 -4.78 -2.91 -0.46
CA GLY A 18 -4.21 -4.00 -1.24
C GLY A 18 -4.62 -5.37 -0.70
N GLY A 19 -4.59 -5.55 0.62
CA GLY A 19 -5.04 -6.77 1.29
C GLY A 19 -6.53 -7.05 1.05
N ILE A 20 -7.39 -6.03 1.15
CA ILE A 20 -8.84 -6.16 0.88
C ILE A 20 -9.08 -6.51 -0.59
N ILE A 21 -8.39 -5.86 -1.53
CA ILE A 21 -8.51 -6.17 -2.96
C ILE A 21 -8.18 -7.63 -3.20
N LEU A 22 -7.06 -8.11 -2.66
CA LEU A 22 -6.61 -9.49 -2.86
C LEU A 22 -7.48 -10.52 -2.12
N ALA A 23 -8.09 -10.16 -0.99
CA ALA A 23 -8.97 -11.03 -0.22
C ALA A 23 -10.39 -11.17 -0.81
N ARG A 24 -10.81 -10.22 -1.67
CA ARG A 24 -12.13 -10.29 -2.30
C ARG A 24 -12.16 -11.36 -3.40
N PRO A 25 -13.18 -12.23 -3.45
CA PRO A 25 -13.32 -13.19 -4.53
C PRO A 25 -13.71 -12.50 -5.85
N ALA A 26 -13.01 -12.81 -6.93
CA ALA A 26 -13.38 -12.43 -8.29
C ALA A 26 -14.10 -13.58 -9.00
N LEU A 27 -15.19 -13.25 -9.71
CA LEU A 27 -16.08 -14.22 -10.37
C LEU A 27 -15.83 -14.32 -11.89
N SER A 28 -14.82 -13.61 -12.41
CA SER A 28 -14.45 -13.62 -13.83
C SER A 28 -12.93 -13.58 -14.01
N GLU A 29 -12.43 -14.10 -15.13
CA GLU A 29 -11.00 -14.07 -15.46
C GLU A 29 -10.45 -12.64 -15.53
N GLN A 30 -11.19 -11.73 -16.17
CA GLN A 30 -10.84 -10.30 -16.21
C GLN A 30 -10.81 -9.70 -14.79
N GLY A 31 -11.75 -10.09 -13.93
CA GLY A 31 -11.78 -9.67 -12.53
C GLY A 31 -10.55 -10.12 -11.76
N ILE A 32 -10.12 -11.38 -11.92
CA ILE A 32 -8.91 -11.93 -11.29
C ILE A 32 -7.66 -11.15 -11.75
N TYR A 33 -7.56 -10.87 -13.04
CA TYR A 33 -6.43 -10.11 -13.60
C TYR A 33 -6.35 -8.69 -13.01
N ILE A 34 -7.47 -7.95 -13.06
CA ILE A 34 -7.54 -6.59 -12.51
C ILE A 34 -7.26 -6.60 -11.00
N GLN A 35 -7.82 -7.56 -10.26
CA GLN A 35 -7.60 -7.72 -8.83
C GLN A 35 -6.13 -7.90 -8.50
N ARG A 36 -5.42 -8.77 -9.24
CA ARG A 36 -3.98 -8.99 -9.04
C ARG A 36 -3.18 -7.73 -9.30
N ILE A 37 -3.45 -7.02 -10.40
CA ILE A 37 -2.74 -5.77 -10.73
C ILE A 37 -3.02 -4.71 -9.68
N ALA A 38 -4.29 -4.39 -9.42
CA ALA A 38 -4.67 -3.37 -8.46
C ALA A 38 -4.14 -3.68 -7.05
N GLY A 39 -4.26 -4.93 -6.62
CA GLY A 39 -3.76 -5.40 -5.33
C GLY A 39 -2.25 -5.27 -5.21
N THR A 40 -1.49 -5.74 -6.20
CA THR A 40 -0.02 -5.64 -6.20
C THR A 40 0.48 -4.20 -6.28
N MET A 41 -0.16 -3.35 -7.09
CA MET A 41 0.16 -1.91 -7.15
C MET A 41 -0.08 -1.20 -5.81
N ALA A 42 -1.19 -1.51 -5.12
CA ALA A 42 -1.48 -0.96 -3.80
C ALA A 42 -0.45 -1.41 -2.74
N LEU A 43 -0.06 -2.69 -2.78
CA LEU A 43 0.98 -3.21 -1.89
C LEU A 43 2.37 -2.60 -2.20
N ALA A 44 2.72 -2.44 -3.47
CA ALA A 44 3.97 -1.79 -3.86
C ALA A 44 4.02 -0.34 -3.37
N LEU A 45 2.93 0.41 -3.52
CA LEU A 45 2.79 1.76 -2.98
C LEU A 45 3.00 1.78 -1.46
N SER A 46 2.39 0.83 -0.74
CA SER A 46 2.57 0.70 0.71
C SER A 46 4.04 0.53 1.10
N VAL A 47 4.76 -0.38 0.43
CA VAL A 47 6.19 -0.64 0.70
C VAL A 47 7.03 0.60 0.45
N ILE A 48 6.84 1.28 -0.69
CA ILE A 48 7.61 2.47 -1.05
C ILE A 48 7.40 3.58 0.00
N LEU A 49 6.15 3.83 0.40
CA LEU A 49 5.84 4.85 1.39
C LEU A 49 6.37 4.50 2.79
N ALA A 50 6.33 3.22 3.17
CA ALA A 50 6.88 2.76 4.45
C ALA A 50 8.41 2.95 4.50
N LEU A 51 9.13 2.59 3.43
CA LEU A 51 10.57 2.81 3.32
C LEU A 51 10.91 4.31 3.35
N TYR A 52 10.13 5.12 2.64
CA TYR A 52 10.33 6.57 2.62
C TYR A 52 10.09 7.20 3.99
N ALA A 53 9.00 6.82 4.67
CA ALA A 53 8.70 7.27 6.02
C ALA A 53 9.82 6.91 7.01
N TRP A 54 10.35 5.69 6.90
CA TRP A 54 11.47 5.22 7.72
C TRP A 54 12.75 6.02 7.47
N GLY A 55 13.10 6.24 6.20
CA GLY A 55 14.25 7.09 5.84
C GLY A 55 14.11 8.51 6.38
N LEU A 56 12.92 9.11 6.25
CA LEU A 56 12.66 10.46 6.75
C LEU A 56 12.74 10.54 8.28
N HIS A 57 12.20 9.55 8.99
CA HIS A 57 12.31 9.49 10.45
C HIS A 57 13.75 9.36 10.94
N ARG A 58 14.61 8.66 10.19
CA ARG A 58 16.04 8.49 10.49
C ARG A 58 16.86 9.76 10.25
N VAL A 59 16.49 10.56 9.25
CA VAL A 59 17.25 11.76 8.85
C VAL A 59 16.75 13.03 9.56
N GLY A 60 15.45 13.12 9.82
CA GLY A 60 14.81 14.30 10.42
C GLY A 60 14.34 14.13 11.87
N GLY A 61 14.64 12.98 12.50
CA GLY A 61 14.31 12.67 13.89
C GLY A 61 15.49 12.81 14.83
#